data_AF-A0A485D3A7-F1
#
_entry.id   AF-A0A485D3A7-F1
#
_cell.length_a   1.000
_cell.length_b   1.000
_cell.length_c   1.000
_cell.angle_alpha   90.00
_cell.angle_beta   90.00
_cell.angle_gamma   90.00
#
_symmetry.space_group_name_H-M   'P 1'
#
loop_
_entity.id
_entity.type
_entity.pdbx_description
1 polymer ?
#
loop_
_entity_poly.entity_id
_entity_poly.type
_entity_poly.pdbx_seq_one_letter_code
_entity_poly.pdbx_strand_id
1 'polypeptide(L)' 'MPTLSKPLSEFYSLDKELSQQGTRFTLSAGATFLPPNRILNDATIVIQHGTASLHRNNNHILYGIVQGPVIFGLAAGG' A
#
# COMPACT_ATOMS: atom_id res chain seq x y z
N MET A 1 4.71 -26.98 -3.35
CA MET A 1 4.42 -25.59 -2.96
C MET A 1 2.92 -25.45 -2.82
N PRO A 2 2.39 -24.82 -1.76
CA PRO A 2 0.95 -24.56 -1.69
C PRO A 2 0.56 -23.67 -2.87
N THR A 3 -0.53 -23.99 -3.53
CA THR A 3 -1.11 -23.13 -4.57
C THR A 3 -1.61 -21.85 -3.90
N LEU A 4 -1.11 -20.70 -4.35
CA LEU A 4 -1.62 -19.41 -3.89
C LEU A 4 -3.10 -19.28 -4.25
N SER A 5 -3.88 -18.62 -3.39
CA SER A 5 -5.24 -18.23 -3.75
C SER A 5 -5.20 -17.24 -4.92
N LYS A 6 -6.25 -17.22 -5.74
CA LYS A 6 -6.34 -16.32 -6.90
C LYS A 6 -6.03 -14.85 -6.56
N PRO A 7 -6.59 -14.25 -5.48
CA PRO A 7 -6.26 -12.87 -5.11
C PRO A 7 -4.77 -12.65 -4.83
N LEU A 8 -4.12 -13.59 -4.13
CA LEU A 8 -2.69 -13.49 -3.83
C LEU A 8 -1.84 -13.64 -5.10
N SER A 9 -2.20 -14.55 -6.00
CA SER A 9 -1.46 -14.71 -7.26
C SER A 9 -1.56 -13.47 -8.16
N GLU A 10 -2.73 -12.83 -8.21
CA GLU A 10 -2.93 -11.59 -8.98
C GLU A 10 -2.15 -10.42 -8.35
N PHE A 11 -2.17 -10.30 -7.01
CA PHE A 11 -1.36 -9.31 -6.30
C PHE A 11 0.13 -9.44 -6.66
N TYR A 12 0.71 -10.64 -6.56
CA TYR A 12 2.14 -10.82 -6.87
C TYR A 12 2.48 -10.56 -8.33
N SER A 13 1.56 -10.88 -9.23
CA SER A 13 1.73 -10.58 -10.66
C SER A 13 1.78 -9.07 -10.89
N LEU A 14 0.92 -8.29 -10.23
CA LEU A 14 0.90 -6.84 -10.34
C LEU A 14 2.10 -6.18 -9.62
N ASP A 15 2.45 -6.63 -8.41
CA ASP A 15 3.61 -6.13 -7.65
C ASP A 15 4.93 -6.32 -8.41
N LYS A 16 5.06 -7.40 -9.20
CA LYS A 16 6.25 -7.62 -10.04
C LYS A 16 6.45 -6.50 -11.07
N GLU A 17 5.38 -5.96 -11.63
CA GLU A 17 5.45 -4.86 -12.60
C GLU A 17 5.65 -3.51 -11.88
N LEU A 18 4.93 -3.28 -10.79
CA LEU A 18 5.03 -2.04 -10.00
C LEU A 18 6.41 -1.88 -9.35
N SER A 19 6.98 -2.96 -8.80
CA SER A 19 8.26 -2.93 -8.08
C SER A 19 9.47 -2.62 -8.96
N GLN A 20 9.34 -2.73 -10.28
CA GLN A 20 10.39 -2.32 -11.24
C GLN A 20 10.48 -0.80 -11.37
N GLN A 21 9.37 -0.08 -11.16
CA GLN A 21 9.30 1.38 -11.31
C GLN A 21 9.20 2.11 -9.95
N GLY A 22 8.86 1.37 -8.89
CA GLY A 22 8.71 1.88 -7.54
C GLY A 22 10.03 1.99 -6.77
N THR A 23 9.97 2.69 -5.64
CA THR A 23 11.06 2.74 -4.66
C THR A 23 10.73 1.86 -3.48
N ARG A 24 11.62 0.92 -3.15
CA ARG A 24 11.46 0.06 -1.96
C ARG A 24 11.65 0.88 -0.68
N PHE A 25 10.84 0.59 0.33
CA PHE A 25 10.94 1.20 1.65
C PHE A 25 10.77 0.17 2.76
N THR A 26 11.27 0.50 3.94
CA THR A 26 11.04 -0.25 5.18
C THR A 26 10.87 0.77 6.29
N LEU A 27 9.96 0.49 7.21
CA LEU A 27 9.55 1.44 8.23
C LEU A 27 9.56 0.77 9.58
N SER A 28 9.96 1.52 10.60
CA SER A 28 9.77 1.14 11.99
C SER A 28 8.30 1.30 12.39
N ALA A 29 7.88 0.56 13.42
CA ALA A 29 6.54 0.70 13.97
C ALA A 29 6.25 2.16 14.36
N GLY A 30 5.06 2.65 13.99
CA GLY A 30 4.63 4.02 14.27
C GLY A 30 5.12 5.08 13.27
N ALA A 31 6.00 4.74 12.32
CA ALA A 31 6.42 5.68 11.30
C ALA A 31 5.30 5.95 10.28
N THR A 32 5.17 7.21 9.86
CA THR A 32 4.27 7.62 8.78
C THR A 32 4.97 7.52 7.43
N PHE A 33 4.29 6.99 6.42
CA PHE A 33 4.87 6.79 5.08
C PHE A 33 4.32 7.72 4.00
N LEU A 34 3.29 8.51 4.31
CA LEU A 34 2.76 9.53 3.41
C LEU A 34 3.46 10.87 3.68
N PRO A 35 4.08 11.51 2.67
CA PRO A 35 4.60 12.85 2.84
C PRO A 35 3.45 13.81 3.17
N PRO A 36 3.60 14.71 4.15
CA PRO A 36 2.54 15.62 4.58
C PRO A 36 2.02 16.55 3.47
N ASN A 37 2.81 16.73 2.39
CA ASN A 37 2.50 17.63 1.28
C ASN A 37 2.29 16.91 -0.08
N ARG A 38 2.25 15.57 -0.15
CA ARG A 38 1.97 14.89 -1.42
C ARG A 38 0.51 14.48 -1.51
N ILE A 39 -0.12 14.89 -2.60
CA ILE A 39 -1.43 14.39 -2.98
C ILE A 39 -1.23 12.91 -3.34
N LEU A 40 -1.93 12.02 -2.65
CA LEU A 40 -1.98 10.58 -2.91
C LEU A 40 -2.37 10.23 -4.36
N ASN A 41 -2.90 11.20 -5.11
CA ASN A 41 -3.33 11.03 -6.49
C ASN A 41 -2.19 10.62 -7.44
N ASP A 42 -0.93 10.93 -7.11
CA ASP A 42 0.21 10.64 -7.99
C ASP A 42 1.07 9.45 -7.51
N ALA A 43 0.63 8.71 -6.49
CA ALA A 43 1.43 7.63 -5.90
C ALA A 43 0.61 6.36 -5.64
N THR A 44 1.12 5.24 -6.13
CA THR A 44 0.65 3.90 -5.74
C THR A 44 1.53 3.36 -4.62
N ILE A 45 0.90 2.84 -3.57
CA ILE A 45 1.60 2.29 -2.40
C ILE A 45 1.30 0.81 -2.32
N VAL A 46 2.36 0.00 -2.32
CA VAL A 46 2.28 -1.45 -2.18
C VAL A 46 2.85 -1.84 -0.83
N ILE A 47 2.00 -2.38 0.05
CA ILE A 47 2.43 -2.95 1.32
C ILE A 47 2.53 -4.46 1.12
N GLN A 48 3.76 -4.96 0.97
CA GLN A 48 4.01 -6.39 0.80
C GLN A 48 3.87 -7.16 2.13
N HIS A 49 4.36 -6.57 3.23
CA HIS A 49 4.36 -7.18 4.55
C HIS A 49 4.14 -6.12 5.64
N GLY A 50 3.50 -6.54 6.75
CA GLY A 50 3.23 -5.70 7.90
C GLY A 50 1.81 -5.15 7.96
N THR A 51 1.60 -4.21 8.88
CA THR A 51 0.28 -3.64 9.19
C THR A 51 0.40 -2.12 9.22
N ALA A 52 -0.60 -1.44 8.65
CA ALA A 52 -0.69 0.01 8.68
C ALA A 52 -2.07 0.46 9.16
N SER A 53 -2.13 1.59 9.87
CA SER A 53 -3.37 2.28 10.18
C SER A 53 -3.62 3.40 9.19
N LEU A 54 -4.85 3.51 8.70
CA LEU A 54 -5.30 4.60 7.84
C LEU A 54 -6.05 5.62 8.68
N HIS A 55 -5.61 6.87 8.65
CA HIS A 55 -6.24 7.96 9.37
C HIS A 55 -6.72 9.04 8.39
N ARG A 56 -7.85 9.68 8.70
CA ARG A 56 -8.25 10.91 8.00
C ARG A 56 -7.40 12.07 8.54
N ASN A 57 -6.80 12.84 7.62
CA ASN A 57 -5.92 13.97 7.97
C ASN A 57 -6.56 14.96 8.96
N ASN A 58 -7.85 15.24 8.79
CA ASN A 58 -8.59 16.10 9.72
C ASN A 58 -9.07 15.25 10.91
N ASN A 59 -8.58 15.57 12.11
CA ASN A 59 -8.95 15.02 13.42
C ASN A 59 -8.38 13.63 13.78
N HIS A 60 -7.38 13.11 13.06
CA HIS A 60 -6.70 11.82 13.34
C HIS A 60 -7.63 10.60 13.48
N ILE A 61 -8.83 10.67 12.91
CA ILE A 61 -9.84 9.61 13.02
C ILE A 61 -9.32 8.36 12.30
N LEU A 62 -9.28 7.24 13.02
CA LEU A 62 -8.94 5.92 12.46
C LEU A 62 -10.05 5.49 11.49
N TYR A 63 -9.70 5.31 10.23
CA TYR A 63 -10.59 4.86 9.18
C TYR A 63 -10.53 3.35 8.97
N GLY A 64 -9.36 2.75 9.24
CA GLY A 64 -9.18 1.31 9.15
C GLY A 64 -7.76 0.88 9.47
N ILE A 65 -7.59 -0.43 9.62
CA ILE A 65 -6.29 -1.08 9.74
C ILE A 65 -6.20 -2.05 8.56
N VAL A 66 -5.05 -2.04 7.88
CA VAL A 66 -4.80 -2.85 6.71
C VAL A 66 -3.57 -3.71 6.97
N GLN A 67 -3.66 -4.99 6.61
CA GLN A 67 -2.56 -5.93 6.69
C GLN A 67 -2.14 -6.31 5.27
N GLY A 68 -0.83 -6.31 5.02
CA GLY A 68 -0.29 -6.76 3.74
C GLY A 68 -0.59 -8.24 3.46
N PRO A 69 -0.71 -8.64 2.19
CA PRO A 69 -0.44 -7.82 0.99
C PRO A 69 -1.62 -6.93 0.56
N VAL A 70 -1.35 -5.65 0.28
CA VAL A 70 -2.39 -4.69 -0.15
C VAL A 70 -1.80 -3.56 -1.02
N ILE A 71 -2.60 -3.01 -1.94
CA ILE A 71 -2.24 -1.90 -2.82
C ILE A 71 -3.22 -0.74 -2.62
N PHE A 72 -2.69 0.49 -2.54
CA PHE A 72 -3.46 1.74 -2.46
C PHE A 72 -3.05 2.69 -3.59
N GLY A 73 -3.93 3.63 -3.93
CA GLY A 73 -3.61 4.68 -4.91
C GLY A 73 -3.62 4.19 -6.36
N LEU A 74 -4.25 3.05 -6.64
CA LEU A 74 -4.67 2.71 -7.99
C LEU A 74 -5.93 3.52 -8.29
N ALA A 75 -5.77 4.74 -8.79
CA ALA A 75 -6.89 5.38 -9.47
C ALA A 75 -7.21 4.50 -10.68
N ALA A 76 -8.43 3.94 -10.73
CA ALA A 76 -8.96 3.42 -11.99
C ALA A 76 -8.83 4.56 -12.99
N GLY A 77 -8.14 4.33 -14.12
CA GLY A 77 -7.86 5.36 -15.12
C GLY A 77 -9.07 6.27 -15.35
N GLY A 78 -8.80 7.58 -15.40
CA GLY A 78 -9.80 8.64 -15.40
C GLY A 78 -10.84 8.58 -16.52
#